data_AF-A0A7S1QZT9-F1
#
_entry.id   AF-A0A7S1QZT9-F1
#
_cell.length_a   1.000
_cell.length_b   1.000
_cell.length_c   1.000
_cell.angle_alpha   90.00
_cell.angle_beta   90.00
_cell.angle_gamma   90.00
#
_symmetry.space_group_name_H-M   'P 1'
#
loop_
_entity.id
_entity.type
_entity.pdbx_description
1 polymer ?
#
loop_
_entity_poly.entity_id
_entity_poly.type
_entity_poly.pdbx_seq_one_letter_code
_entity_poly.pdbx_strand_id
1 'polypeptide(L)'
;DDQERLLDEAAAVVREQAFYMKRAIDNDQVRDALKHASNLICELRTSQLSPKNYYELYMQVFQEMQHLSGFFGEKPRHGKRMVDLYESVQHAGNILPRLYLLATVAASYIKSKEAAAREVLRDVNELCKGVQHPLRGLFLRYYLSQMLKDKLPDTGSEYAGEGGGIDDAFDFLFTNFNESNRLWVRIQHQSPAKDRQRREKERHDLRVLVGANLVRLSQLEGMTAEYYAGTALPRILEHIVSVKDVISQQYLLESMVQAFPDEFHIRTLEQLLAAYAKALPQVDMKPIMVTLMDRLARYVQEGEGQRALGDLDLFGLFRGHLQQILERALEPGAAGAAGAPSPGSSLR
;
A
#
# COMPACT_ATOMS: atom_id res chain seq x y z
N ASP A 1 -2.08 -21.25 -21.86
CA ASP A 1 -3.46 -21.17 -22.40
C ASP A 1 -4.55 -21.31 -21.35
N ASP A 2 -4.38 -22.08 -20.26
CA ASP A 2 -5.42 -22.14 -19.18
C ASP A 2 -5.63 -20.83 -18.41
N GLN A 3 -4.56 -20.04 -18.20
CA GLN A 3 -4.63 -18.77 -17.48
C GLN A 3 -5.42 -17.69 -18.22
N GLU A 4 -5.37 -17.70 -19.55
CA GLU A 4 -6.14 -16.78 -20.39
C GLU A 4 -7.61 -17.18 -20.39
N ARG A 5 -7.91 -18.47 -20.55
CA ARG A 5 -9.28 -18.98 -20.46
C ARG A 5 -9.95 -18.63 -19.13
N LEU A 6 -9.28 -18.85 -18.00
CA LEU A 6 -9.80 -18.50 -16.68
C LEU A 6 -10.04 -17.00 -16.52
N LEU A 7 -9.17 -16.18 -17.12
CA LEU A 7 -9.32 -14.72 -17.11
C LEU A 7 -10.52 -14.30 -17.96
N ASP A 8 -10.67 -14.86 -19.16
CA ASP A 8 -11.77 -14.56 -20.08
C ASP A 8 -13.13 -14.95 -19.51
N GLU A 9 -13.22 -16.11 -18.85
CA GLU A 9 -14.43 -16.57 -18.16
C GLU A 9 -14.84 -15.58 -17.06
N ALA A 10 -13.90 -15.19 -16.18
CA ALA A 10 -14.15 -14.21 -15.13
C ALA A 10 -14.50 -12.81 -15.70
N ALA A 11 -13.77 -12.37 -16.73
CA ALA A 11 -13.99 -11.09 -17.39
C ALA A 11 -15.35 -11.03 -18.11
N ALA A 12 -15.85 -12.15 -18.65
CA ALA A 12 -17.18 -12.23 -19.22
C ALA A 12 -18.25 -11.96 -18.16
N VAL A 13 -18.13 -12.58 -16.98
CA VAL A 13 -19.05 -12.34 -15.85
C VAL A 13 -18.97 -10.88 -15.37
N VAL A 14 -17.77 -10.31 -15.25
CA VAL A 14 -17.60 -8.89 -14.86
C VAL A 14 -18.33 -7.98 -15.85
N ARG A 15 -18.14 -8.18 -17.17
CA ARG A 15 -18.80 -7.36 -18.20
C ARG A 15 -20.33 -7.49 -18.16
N GLU A 16 -20.84 -8.71 -17.99
CA GLU A 16 -22.28 -8.95 -17.89
C GLU A 16 -22.88 -8.26 -16.66
N GLN A 17 -22.30 -8.48 -15.48
CA GLN A 17 -22.80 -7.87 -14.24
C GLN A 17 -22.63 -6.35 -14.24
N ALA A 18 -21.57 -5.82 -14.84
CA ALA A 18 -21.37 -4.39 -15.01
C ALA A 18 -22.45 -3.74 -15.89
N PHE A 19 -22.88 -4.41 -16.97
CA PHE A 19 -23.98 -3.92 -17.80
C PHE A 19 -25.28 -3.78 -16.99
N TYR A 20 -25.64 -4.80 -16.21
CA TYR A 20 -26.84 -4.73 -15.37
C TYR A 20 -26.71 -3.72 -14.23
N MET A 21 -25.52 -3.57 -13.65
CA MET A 21 -25.25 -2.55 -12.64
C MET A 21 -25.47 -1.15 -13.19
N LYS A 22 -24.92 -0.82 -14.37
CA LYS A 22 -25.11 0.50 -15.02
C LYS A 22 -26.57 0.76 -15.33
N ARG A 23 -27.27 -0.25 -15.88
CA ARG A 23 -28.71 -0.14 -16.12
C ARG A 23 -29.51 0.10 -14.84
N ALA A 24 -29.14 -0.53 -13.73
CA ALA A 24 -29.78 -0.27 -12.44
C ALA A 24 -29.48 1.14 -11.92
N ILE A 25 -28.25 1.63 -12.11
CA ILE A 25 -27.84 3.02 -11.81
C ILE A 25 -28.67 4.03 -12.62
N ASP A 26 -28.86 3.79 -13.92
CA ASP A 26 -29.65 4.69 -14.79
C ASP A 26 -31.13 4.76 -14.40
N ASN A 27 -31.64 3.70 -13.76
CA ASN A 27 -33.01 3.64 -13.24
C ASN A 27 -33.09 3.99 -11.73
N ASP A 28 -32.00 4.48 -11.14
CA ASP A 28 -31.89 4.83 -9.71
C ASP A 28 -32.22 3.67 -8.73
N GLN A 29 -32.03 2.43 -9.19
CA GLN A 29 -32.30 1.21 -8.43
C GLN A 29 -31.09 0.78 -7.59
N VAL A 30 -30.90 1.42 -6.44
CA VAL A 30 -29.76 1.20 -5.52
C VAL A 30 -29.55 -0.28 -5.16
N ARG A 31 -30.63 -1.00 -4.83
CA ARG A 31 -30.54 -2.40 -4.38
C ARG A 31 -30.01 -3.32 -5.48
N ASP A 32 -30.49 -3.13 -6.70
CA ASP A 32 -30.09 -3.95 -7.85
C ASP A 32 -28.67 -3.57 -8.30
N ALA A 33 -28.33 -2.28 -8.29
CA ALA A 33 -26.95 -1.83 -8.53
C ALA A 33 -25.96 -2.48 -7.55
N LEU A 34 -26.28 -2.49 -6.25
CA LEU A 34 -25.46 -3.14 -5.23
C LEU A 34 -25.36 -4.66 -5.41
N LYS A 35 -26.45 -5.31 -5.80
CA LYS A 35 -26.46 -6.75 -6.07
C LYS A 35 -25.52 -7.10 -7.23
N HIS A 36 -25.62 -6.39 -8.35
CA HIS A 36 -24.77 -6.62 -9.51
C HIS A 36 -23.30 -6.24 -9.24
N ALA A 37 -23.05 -5.16 -8.50
CA ALA A 37 -21.72 -4.82 -8.01
C ALA A 37 -21.14 -5.92 -7.10
N SER A 38 -21.93 -6.46 -6.17
CA SER A 38 -21.47 -7.56 -5.34
C SER A 38 -21.12 -8.81 -6.14
N ASN A 39 -21.85 -9.07 -7.24
CA ASN A 39 -21.59 -10.22 -8.11
C ASN A 39 -20.32 -10.02 -8.94
N LEU A 40 -20.10 -8.84 -9.54
CA LEU A 40 -18.87 -8.59 -10.30
C LEU A 40 -17.62 -8.64 -9.40
N ILE A 41 -17.71 -8.13 -8.16
CA ILE A 41 -16.60 -8.22 -7.20
C ILE A 41 -16.36 -9.68 -6.73
N CYS A 42 -17.37 -10.55 -6.78
CA CYS A 42 -17.17 -11.96 -6.42
C CYS A 42 -16.10 -12.66 -7.28
N GLU A 43 -15.88 -12.22 -8.51
CA GLU A 43 -14.84 -12.76 -9.39
C GLU A 43 -13.41 -12.54 -8.82
N LEU A 44 -13.21 -11.47 -8.04
CA LEU A 44 -11.94 -11.22 -7.34
C LEU A 44 -11.66 -12.23 -6.21
N ARG A 45 -12.60 -13.11 -5.88
CA ARG A 45 -12.40 -14.19 -4.89
C ARG A 45 -11.67 -15.40 -5.49
N THR A 46 -11.27 -15.38 -6.76
CA THR A 46 -10.45 -16.45 -7.32
C THR A 46 -9.06 -16.51 -6.67
N SER A 47 -8.46 -17.70 -6.65
CA SER A 47 -7.04 -17.94 -6.36
C SER A 47 -6.33 -18.67 -7.51
N GLN A 48 -7.02 -18.82 -8.65
CA GLN A 48 -6.50 -19.61 -9.77
C GLN A 48 -5.68 -18.76 -10.75
N LEU A 49 -5.84 -17.43 -10.70
CA LEU A 49 -5.11 -16.50 -11.55
C LEU A 49 -3.73 -16.19 -10.97
N SER A 50 -2.74 -16.09 -11.86
CA SER A 50 -1.45 -15.48 -11.57
C SER A 50 -1.60 -14.00 -11.17
N PRO A 51 -0.63 -13.40 -10.46
CA PRO A 51 -0.72 -11.98 -10.08
C PRO A 51 -0.95 -11.03 -11.25
N LYS A 52 -0.35 -11.31 -12.42
CA LYS A 52 -0.55 -10.52 -13.63
C LYS A 52 -2.00 -10.59 -14.13
N ASN A 53 -2.55 -11.79 -14.30
CA ASN A 53 -3.93 -11.93 -14.79
C ASN A 53 -4.95 -11.46 -13.74
N TYR A 54 -4.64 -11.64 -12.45
CA TYR A 54 -5.45 -11.08 -11.37
C TYR A 54 -5.46 -9.54 -11.42
N TYR A 55 -4.31 -8.91 -11.71
CA TYR A 55 -4.24 -7.45 -11.92
C TYR A 55 -5.14 -7.01 -13.09
N GLU A 56 -5.12 -7.73 -14.20
CA GLU A 56 -5.97 -7.41 -15.36
C GLU A 56 -7.47 -7.50 -15.01
N LEU A 57 -7.89 -8.57 -14.33
CA LEU A 57 -9.27 -8.70 -13.83
C LEU A 57 -9.62 -7.60 -12.81
N TYR A 58 -8.70 -7.32 -11.88
CA TYR A 58 -8.84 -6.24 -10.90
C TYR A 58 -9.06 -4.89 -11.58
N MET A 59 -8.31 -4.58 -12.64
CA MET A 59 -8.45 -3.31 -13.35
C MET A 59 -9.81 -3.15 -14.02
N GLN A 60 -10.38 -4.23 -14.57
CA GLN A 60 -11.74 -4.22 -15.10
C GLN A 60 -12.75 -3.94 -13.99
N VAL A 61 -12.69 -4.67 -12.87
CA VAL A 61 -13.57 -4.43 -11.71
C VAL A 61 -13.39 -3.01 -11.17
N PHE A 62 -12.16 -2.52 -11.06
CA PHE A 62 -11.83 -1.18 -10.57
C PHE A 62 -12.53 -0.09 -11.40
N GLN A 63 -12.44 -0.19 -12.73
CA GLN A 63 -13.08 0.74 -13.66
C GLN A 63 -14.59 0.72 -13.51
N GLU A 64 -15.18 -0.48 -13.45
CA GLU A 64 -16.63 -0.63 -13.31
C GLU A 64 -17.15 -0.04 -12.00
N MET A 65 -16.41 -0.24 -10.91
CA MET A 65 -16.73 0.34 -9.60
C MET A 65 -16.68 1.88 -9.57
N GLN A 66 -16.01 2.54 -10.52
CA GLN A 66 -16.03 4.02 -10.60
C GLN A 66 -17.43 4.54 -10.94
N HIS A 67 -18.19 3.83 -11.76
CA HIS A 67 -19.57 4.19 -12.07
C HIS A 67 -20.46 4.15 -10.82
N LEU A 68 -20.28 3.12 -9.99
CA LEU A 68 -20.99 3.00 -8.72
C LEU A 68 -20.57 4.09 -7.73
N SER A 69 -19.28 4.41 -7.67
CA SER A 69 -18.78 5.53 -6.86
C SER A 69 -19.39 6.86 -7.29
N GLY A 70 -19.52 7.11 -8.59
CA GLY A 70 -20.18 8.30 -9.15
C GLY A 70 -21.64 8.37 -8.72
N PHE A 71 -22.37 7.27 -8.85
CA PHE A 71 -23.77 7.17 -8.42
C PHE A 71 -23.97 7.49 -6.94
N PHE A 72 -23.11 6.98 -6.05
CA PHE A 72 -23.16 7.34 -4.62
C PHE A 72 -22.72 8.77 -4.33
N GLY A 73 -22.00 9.43 -5.24
CA GLY A 73 -21.69 10.86 -5.13
C GLY A 73 -22.91 11.76 -5.39
N GLU A 74 -23.95 11.24 -6.06
CA GLU A 74 -25.11 11.98 -6.51
C GLU A 74 -26.33 11.72 -5.60
N LYS A 75 -26.38 12.42 -4.45
CA LYS A 75 -27.46 12.29 -3.43
C LYS A 75 -28.90 12.25 -3.97
N PRO A 76 -29.28 13.10 -4.95
CA PRO A 76 -30.64 13.08 -5.51
C PRO A 76 -31.03 11.75 -6.15
N ARG A 77 -30.06 10.97 -6.65
CA ARG A 77 -30.33 9.73 -7.39
C ARG A 77 -30.61 8.56 -6.48
N HIS A 78 -29.80 8.35 -5.45
CA HIS A 78 -30.00 7.20 -4.55
C HIS A 78 -30.99 7.47 -3.42
N GLY A 79 -31.29 8.73 -3.08
CA GLY A 79 -32.34 9.13 -2.12
C GLY A 79 -32.15 8.66 -0.67
N LYS A 80 -31.01 8.06 -0.34
CA LYS A 80 -30.67 7.50 0.99
C LYS A 80 -29.64 8.35 1.73
N ARG A 81 -29.63 8.30 3.07
CA ARG A 81 -28.53 8.85 3.87
C ARG A 81 -27.29 7.98 3.72
N MET A 82 -26.11 8.56 3.91
CA MET A 82 -24.87 7.82 3.73
C MET A 82 -24.68 6.74 4.80
N VAL A 83 -25.12 7.00 6.04
CA VAL A 83 -25.11 5.99 7.12
C VAL A 83 -25.92 4.74 6.76
N ASP A 84 -27.10 4.91 6.15
CA ASP A 84 -27.97 3.80 5.78
C ASP A 84 -27.37 2.98 4.62
N LEU A 85 -26.68 3.64 3.68
CA LEU A 85 -25.92 2.97 2.62
C LEU A 85 -24.71 2.23 3.18
N TYR A 86 -23.98 2.84 4.11
CA TYR A 86 -22.80 2.29 4.76
C TYR A 86 -23.15 1.02 5.56
N GLU A 87 -24.31 0.99 6.21
CA GLU A 87 -24.85 -0.22 6.84
C GLU A 87 -25.33 -1.24 5.79
N SER A 88 -26.07 -0.79 4.77
CA SER A 88 -26.66 -1.67 3.75
C SER A 88 -25.62 -2.55 3.05
N VAL A 89 -24.46 -1.99 2.69
CA VAL A 89 -23.40 -2.75 1.99
C VAL A 89 -22.74 -3.80 2.87
N GLN A 90 -22.82 -3.67 4.20
CA GLN A 90 -22.27 -4.64 5.15
C GLN A 90 -23.06 -5.94 5.18
N HIS A 91 -24.31 -5.96 4.69
CA HIS A 91 -25.10 -7.18 4.57
C HIS A 91 -24.63 -8.12 3.45
N ALA A 92 -23.67 -7.70 2.60
CA ALA A 92 -23.07 -8.59 1.61
C ALA A 92 -22.44 -9.80 2.32
N GLY A 93 -22.88 -11.01 1.96
CA GLY A 93 -22.49 -12.25 2.67
C GLY A 93 -20.99 -12.56 2.57
N ASN A 94 -20.38 -12.27 1.42
CA ASN A 94 -18.95 -12.48 1.20
C ASN A 94 -18.13 -11.26 1.62
N ILE A 95 -17.07 -11.48 2.41
CA ILE A 95 -16.22 -10.40 2.95
C ILE A 95 -15.55 -9.54 1.88
N LEU A 96 -15.14 -10.13 0.74
CA LEU A 96 -14.42 -9.38 -0.29
C LEU A 96 -15.36 -8.36 -0.99
N PRO A 97 -16.50 -8.77 -1.59
CA PRO A 97 -17.51 -7.81 -2.08
C PRO A 97 -17.92 -6.78 -1.03
N ARG A 98 -18.14 -7.21 0.22
CA ARG A 98 -18.50 -6.32 1.32
C ARG A 98 -17.51 -5.17 1.47
N LEU A 99 -16.22 -5.46 1.54
CA LEU A 99 -15.20 -4.44 1.82
C LEU A 99 -14.91 -3.53 0.63
N TYR A 100 -15.01 -4.04 -0.61
CA TYR A 100 -14.95 -3.17 -1.79
C TYR A 100 -16.13 -2.20 -1.83
N LEU A 101 -17.36 -2.69 -1.63
CA LEU A 101 -18.55 -1.84 -1.56
C LEU A 101 -18.45 -0.83 -0.39
N LEU A 102 -17.97 -1.29 0.77
CA LEU A 102 -17.76 -0.44 1.94
C LEU A 102 -16.77 0.69 1.64
N ALA A 103 -15.63 0.38 1.01
CA ALA A 103 -14.66 1.39 0.60
C ALA A 103 -15.23 2.39 -0.43
N THR A 104 -16.09 1.94 -1.36
CA THR A 104 -16.77 2.82 -2.30
C THR A 104 -17.75 3.76 -1.59
N VAL A 105 -18.57 3.24 -0.67
CA VAL A 105 -19.53 4.06 0.08
C VAL A 105 -18.80 4.99 1.06
N ALA A 106 -17.71 4.55 1.68
CA ALA A 106 -16.87 5.36 2.57
C ALA A 106 -16.38 6.63 1.88
N ALA A 107 -15.95 6.54 0.63
CA ALA A 107 -15.51 7.69 -0.16
C ALA A 107 -16.62 8.74 -0.29
N SER A 108 -17.85 8.31 -0.59
CA SER A 108 -19.03 9.19 -0.67
C SER A 108 -19.49 9.68 0.69
N TYR A 109 -19.33 8.88 1.74
CA TYR A 109 -19.70 9.24 3.11
C TYR A 109 -18.82 10.39 3.62
N ILE A 110 -17.50 10.30 3.45
CA ILE A 110 -16.58 11.39 3.80
C ILE A 110 -16.87 12.63 2.94
N LYS A 111 -17.04 12.45 1.62
CA LYS A 111 -17.36 13.56 0.70
C LYS A 111 -18.65 14.30 1.09
N SER A 112 -19.65 13.58 1.58
CA SER A 112 -20.93 14.18 2.01
C SER A 112 -20.83 15.00 3.31
N LYS A 113 -19.72 14.86 4.05
CA LYS A 113 -19.51 15.45 5.39
C LYS A 113 -20.56 15.03 6.42
N GLU A 114 -21.29 13.94 6.17
CA GLU A 114 -22.23 13.35 7.13
C GLU A 114 -21.52 12.59 8.28
N ALA A 115 -20.20 12.34 8.16
CA ALA A 115 -19.34 11.79 9.21
C ALA A 115 -17.92 12.37 9.14
N ALA A 116 -17.21 12.37 10.26
CA ALA A 116 -15.83 12.83 10.32
C ALA A 116 -14.91 11.86 9.54
N ALA A 117 -14.02 12.42 8.71
CA ALA A 117 -13.13 11.61 7.87
C ALA A 117 -12.31 10.61 8.68
N ARG A 118 -11.73 11.03 9.81
CA ARG A 118 -10.95 10.19 10.72
C ARG A 118 -11.69 8.94 11.21
N GLU A 119 -13.00 9.06 11.47
CA GLU A 119 -13.81 7.96 12.00
C GLU A 119 -14.05 6.91 10.91
N VAL A 120 -14.45 7.37 9.72
CA VAL A 120 -14.66 6.49 8.56
C VAL A 120 -13.35 5.84 8.12
N LEU A 121 -12.25 6.60 8.05
CA LEU A 121 -10.93 6.09 7.68
C LEU A 121 -10.45 5.02 8.66
N ARG A 122 -10.61 5.25 9.96
CA ARG A 122 -10.24 4.27 11.00
C ARG A 122 -11.08 2.99 10.87
N ASP A 123 -12.40 3.12 10.77
CA ASP A 123 -13.31 1.97 10.69
C ASP A 123 -13.01 1.08 9.47
N VAL A 124 -12.98 1.66 8.27
CA VAL A 124 -12.75 0.88 7.04
C VAL A 124 -11.38 0.21 7.05
N ASN A 125 -10.34 0.89 7.56
CA ASN A 125 -9.00 0.32 7.61
C ASN A 125 -8.89 -0.85 8.60
N GLU A 126 -9.58 -0.77 9.75
CA GLU A 126 -9.70 -1.87 10.70
C GLU A 126 -10.45 -3.06 10.08
N LEU A 127 -11.58 -2.82 9.42
CA LEU A 127 -12.37 -3.87 8.77
C LEU A 127 -11.60 -4.54 7.61
N CYS A 128 -10.77 -3.80 6.89
CA CYS A 128 -9.88 -4.34 5.85
C CYS A 128 -8.85 -5.34 6.40
N LYS A 129 -8.54 -5.35 7.71
CA LYS A 129 -7.72 -6.40 8.34
C LYS A 129 -8.42 -7.77 8.30
N GLY A 130 -9.71 -7.85 8.00
CA GLY A 130 -10.42 -9.13 7.82
C GLY A 130 -9.93 -9.95 6.63
N VAL A 131 -9.28 -9.34 5.62
CA VAL A 131 -8.79 -10.06 4.43
C VAL A 131 -7.31 -10.40 4.56
N GLN A 132 -7.03 -11.60 5.05
CA GLN A 132 -5.66 -12.08 5.29
C GLN A 132 -5.02 -12.82 4.10
N HIS A 133 -5.76 -13.05 3.01
CA HIS A 133 -5.22 -13.62 1.79
C HIS A 133 -4.33 -12.58 1.07
N PRO A 134 -3.02 -12.82 0.86
CA PRO A 134 -2.08 -11.81 0.37
C PRO A 134 -2.48 -11.11 -0.91
N LEU A 135 -2.74 -11.85 -1.99
CA LEU A 135 -3.08 -11.26 -3.29
C LEU A 135 -4.34 -10.38 -3.19
N ARG A 136 -5.45 -10.95 -2.72
CA ARG A 136 -6.74 -10.26 -2.57
C ARG A 136 -6.67 -9.08 -1.59
N GLY A 137 -5.94 -9.24 -0.50
CA GLY A 137 -5.76 -8.22 0.52
C GLY A 137 -4.92 -7.04 0.02
N LEU A 138 -3.83 -7.28 -0.71
CA LEU A 138 -3.03 -6.24 -1.34
C LEU A 138 -3.87 -5.41 -2.32
N PHE A 139 -4.65 -6.07 -3.17
CA PHE A 139 -5.52 -5.39 -4.11
C PHE A 139 -6.67 -4.62 -3.45
N LEU A 140 -7.28 -5.18 -2.40
CA LEU A 140 -8.29 -4.46 -1.61
C LEU A 140 -7.70 -3.21 -0.94
N ARG A 141 -6.50 -3.31 -0.37
CA ARG A 141 -5.82 -2.18 0.27
C ARG A 141 -5.40 -1.12 -0.73
N TYR A 142 -4.96 -1.54 -1.91
CA TYR A 142 -4.70 -0.62 -3.02
C TYR A 142 -6.00 0.07 -3.49
N TYR A 143 -7.09 -0.66 -3.63
CA TYR A 143 -8.42 -0.12 -3.93
C TYR A 143 -8.84 0.95 -2.91
N LEU A 144 -8.74 0.61 -1.61
CA LEU A 144 -9.06 1.51 -0.51
C LEU A 144 -8.28 2.82 -0.60
N SER A 145 -6.96 2.75 -0.78
CA SER A 145 -6.13 3.96 -0.96
C SER A 145 -6.53 4.77 -2.18
N GLN A 146 -6.92 4.14 -3.30
CA GLN A 146 -7.34 4.88 -4.49
C GLN A 146 -8.70 5.57 -4.32
N MET A 147 -9.63 4.96 -3.57
CA MET A 147 -10.96 5.54 -3.33
C MET A 147 -10.91 6.71 -2.36
N LEU A 148 -9.94 6.71 -1.42
CA LEU A 148 -9.87 7.68 -0.32
C LEU A 148 -8.74 8.72 -0.46
N LYS A 149 -7.88 8.62 -1.47
CA LYS A 149 -6.69 9.49 -1.64
C LYS A 149 -6.98 10.98 -1.58
N ASP A 150 -8.12 11.41 -2.12
CA ASP A 150 -8.56 12.81 -2.21
C ASP A 150 -9.64 13.14 -1.16
N LYS A 151 -9.78 12.29 -0.14
CA LYS A 151 -10.68 12.50 1.02
C LYS A 151 -9.95 12.41 2.37
N LEU A 152 -8.63 12.53 2.35
CA LEU A 152 -7.82 12.52 3.58
C LEU A 152 -7.95 13.87 4.30
N PRO A 153 -8.01 13.89 5.65
CA PRO A 153 -8.04 15.10 6.45
C PRO A 153 -6.64 15.74 6.57
N ASP A 154 -6.02 16.03 5.42
CA ASP A 154 -4.68 16.59 5.31
C ASP A 154 -4.66 18.12 5.51
N THR A 155 -3.48 18.72 5.67
CA THR A 155 -3.29 20.16 5.79
C THR A 155 -3.88 20.88 4.58
N GLY A 156 -4.80 21.82 4.81
CA GLY A 156 -5.48 22.55 3.73
C GLY A 156 -6.61 21.78 3.04
N SER A 157 -6.86 20.52 3.42
CA SER A 157 -7.98 19.71 2.92
C SER A 157 -9.31 20.20 3.49
N GLU A 158 -10.38 20.09 2.69
CA GLU A 158 -11.74 20.40 3.14
C GLU A 158 -12.31 19.42 4.19
N TYR A 159 -11.59 18.34 4.44
CA TYR A 159 -11.90 17.30 5.42
C TYR A 159 -11.12 17.47 6.73
N ALA A 160 -10.23 18.46 6.81
CA ALA A 160 -9.48 18.79 8.01
C ALA A 160 -10.35 19.52 9.06
N GLY A 161 -9.82 19.65 10.28
CA GLY A 161 -10.51 20.31 11.40
C GLY A 161 -11.33 19.30 12.20
N GLU A 162 -12.66 19.43 12.17
CA GLU A 162 -13.55 18.48 12.87
C GLU A 162 -13.45 17.06 12.29
N GLY A 163 -13.11 16.95 11.00
CA GLY A 163 -12.92 15.67 10.31
C GLY A 163 -11.60 14.95 10.61
N GLY A 164 -10.64 15.62 11.25
CA GLY A 164 -9.30 15.08 11.56
C GLY A 164 -8.17 16.01 11.11
N GLY A 165 -6.94 15.52 11.20
CA GLY A 165 -5.74 16.22 10.74
C GLY A 165 -4.70 15.32 10.09
N ILE A 166 -3.51 15.88 9.85
CA ILE A 166 -2.38 15.18 9.23
C ILE A 166 -2.04 13.86 9.95
N ASP A 167 -2.15 13.81 11.27
CA ASP A 167 -1.90 12.58 12.04
C ASP A 167 -2.88 11.46 11.70
N ASP A 168 -4.17 11.79 11.51
CA ASP A 168 -5.18 10.80 11.11
C ASP A 168 -4.94 10.31 9.68
N ALA A 169 -4.55 11.21 8.77
CA ALA A 169 -4.20 10.87 7.39
C ALA A 169 -2.94 9.97 7.34
N PHE A 170 -1.91 10.33 8.11
CA PHE A 170 -0.69 9.55 8.27
C PHE A 170 -0.98 8.17 8.83
N ASP A 171 -1.73 8.08 9.94
CA ASP A 171 -2.05 6.81 10.59
C ASP A 171 -2.87 5.87 9.70
N PHE A 172 -3.80 6.42 8.91
CA PHE A 172 -4.54 5.67 7.92
C PHE A 172 -3.61 5.04 6.87
N LEU A 173 -2.76 5.86 6.23
CA LEU A 173 -1.82 5.40 5.19
C LEU A 173 -0.75 4.48 5.76
N PHE A 174 -0.23 4.77 6.95
CA PHE A 174 0.79 3.98 7.63
C PHE A 174 0.25 2.62 8.07
N THR A 175 -0.98 2.55 8.58
CA THR A 175 -1.65 1.27 8.85
C THR A 175 -1.83 0.47 7.58
N ASN A 176 -2.24 1.12 6.49
CA ASN A 176 -2.39 0.45 5.19
C ASN A 176 -1.06 -0.07 4.64
N PHE A 177 0.03 0.70 4.80
CA PHE A 177 1.40 0.30 4.49
C PHE A 177 1.82 -0.93 5.29
N ASN A 178 1.68 -0.89 6.61
CA ASN A 178 2.09 -1.99 7.50
C ASN A 178 1.38 -3.30 7.16
N GLU A 179 0.07 -3.23 6.97
CA GLU A 179 -0.74 -4.41 6.64
C GLU A 179 -0.47 -4.93 5.22
N SER A 180 -0.24 -4.02 4.26
CA SER A 180 0.18 -4.40 2.90
C SER A 180 1.54 -5.10 2.92
N ASN A 181 2.52 -4.57 3.66
CA ASN A 181 3.83 -5.20 3.80
C ASN A 181 3.73 -6.57 4.48
N ARG A 182 2.92 -6.70 5.55
CA ARG A 182 2.66 -7.99 6.21
C ARG A 182 2.08 -9.02 5.24
N LEU A 183 1.08 -8.65 4.44
CA LEU A 183 0.50 -9.51 3.42
C LEU A 183 1.54 -9.91 2.37
N TRP A 184 2.34 -8.96 1.91
CA TRP A 184 3.37 -9.19 0.91
C TRP A 184 4.50 -10.11 1.39
N VAL A 185 4.97 -9.95 2.62
CA VAL A 185 5.94 -10.87 3.24
C VAL A 185 5.31 -12.24 3.44
N ARG A 186 4.02 -12.32 3.81
CA ARG A 186 3.31 -13.60 3.96
C ARG A 186 3.34 -14.45 2.69
N ILE A 187 3.36 -13.84 1.50
CA ILE A 187 3.50 -14.57 0.22
C ILE A 187 4.68 -15.54 0.28
N GLN A 188 5.80 -15.13 0.87
CA GLN A 188 7.01 -15.95 1.00
C GLN A 188 6.77 -17.34 1.61
N HIS A 189 5.76 -17.48 2.46
CA HIS A 189 5.49 -18.66 3.28
C HIS A 189 4.25 -19.46 2.81
N GLN A 190 3.58 -19.07 1.73
CA GLN A 190 2.30 -19.70 1.34
C GLN A 190 2.42 -21.02 0.58
N SER A 191 3.57 -21.33 0.00
CA SER A 191 3.74 -22.52 -0.84
C SER A 191 4.99 -23.32 -0.45
N PRO A 192 5.06 -24.63 -0.80
CA PRO A 192 6.20 -25.48 -0.49
C PRO A 192 7.54 -24.89 -0.99
N ALA A 193 8.65 -25.28 -0.35
CA ALA A 193 9.97 -24.71 -0.63
C ALA A 193 10.39 -24.79 -2.12
N LYS A 194 9.92 -25.82 -2.86
CA LYS A 194 10.18 -25.99 -4.30
C LYS A 194 9.70 -24.83 -5.18
N ASP A 195 8.68 -24.09 -4.74
CA ASP A 195 8.10 -22.98 -5.52
C ASP A 195 8.70 -21.61 -5.15
N ARG A 196 9.86 -21.58 -4.49
CA ARG A 196 10.48 -20.35 -3.98
C ARG A 196 10.71 -19.31 -5.07
N GLN A 197 11.32 -19.68 -6.18
CA GLN A 197 11.59 -18.75 -7.29
C GLN A 197 10.31 -18.15 -7.87
N ARG A 198 9.24 -18.96 -8.00
CA ARG A 198 7.93 -18.48 -8.42
C ARG A 198 7.39 -17.44 -7.44
N ARG A 199 7.47 -17.70 -6.13
CA ARG A 199 7.01 -16.75 -5.10
C ARG A 199 7.81 -15.45 -5.12
N GLU A 200 9.13 -15.52 -5.27
CA GLU A 200 9.97 -14.32 -5.36
C GLU A 200 9.61 -13.48 -6.59
N LYS A 201 9.30 -14.10 -7.73
CA LYS A 201 8.77 -13.41 -8.92
C LYS A 201 7.40 -12.78 -8.67
N GLU A 202 6.46 -13.52 -8.09
CA GLU A 202 5.13 -13.00 -7.77
C GLU A 202 5.22 -11.82 -6.77
N ARG A 203 6.12 -11.91 -5.78
CA ARG A 203 6.41 -10.82 -4.84
C ARG A 203 7.01 -9.62 -5.55
N HIS A 204 7.94 -9.83 -6.48
CA HIS A 204 8.52 -8.75 -7.26
C HIS A 204 7.46 -8.02 -8.08
N ASP A 205 6.52 -8.73 -8.72
CA ASP A 205 5.44 -8.12 -9.50
C ASP A 205 4.48 -7.30 -8.62
N LEU A 206 4.22 -7.76 -7.38
CA LEU A 206 3.27 -7.12 -6.45
C LEU A 206 3.88 -6.00 -5.59
N ARG A 207 5.21 -5.84 -5.58
CA ARG A 207 5.90 -4.88 -4.69
C ARG A 207 5.40 -3.44 -4.84
N VAL A 208 5.02 -3.06 -6.07
CA VAL A 208 4.51 -1.72 -6.40
C VAL A 208 3.24 -1.37 -5.60
N LEU A 209 2.40 -2.36 -5.28
CA LEU A 209 1.21 -2.13 -4.46
C LEU A 209 1.55 -1.72 -3.02
N VAL A 210 2.67 -2.22 -2.48
CA VAL A 210 3.16 -1.83 -1.16
C VAL A 210 3.83 -0.47 -1.23
N GLY A 211 4.74 -0.26 -2.20
CA GLY A 211 5.47 0.98 -2.40
C GLY A 211 4.57 2.19 -2.70
N ALA A 212 3.41 1.97 -3.34
CA ALA A 212 2.41 3.01 -3.55
C ALA A 212 1.98 3.72 -2.26
N ASN A 213 2.02 3.05 -1.11
CA ASN A 213 1.70 3.71 0.18
C ASN A 213 2.75 4.76 0.56
N LEU A 214 4.05 4.50 0.32
CA LEU A 214 5.12 5.47 0.59
C LEU A 214 4.99 6.68 -0.33
N VAL A 215 4.64 6.47 -1.60
CA VAL A 215 4.34 7.55 -2.54
C VAL A 215 3.12 8.37 -2.08
N ARG A 216 2.09 7.73 -1.52
CA ARG A 216 0.94 8.48 -0.97
C ARG A 216 1.30 9.27 0.28
N LEU A 217 2.15 8.72 1.15
CA LEU A 217 2.64 9.42 2.33
C LEU A 217 3.45 10.66 1.95
N SER A 218 4.30 10.58 0.92
CA SER A 218 5.09 11.72 0.46
C SER A 218 4.28 12.80 -0.28
N GLN A 219 3.05 12.47 -0.68
CA GLN A 219 2.11 13.40 -1.34
C GLN A 219 1.20 14.15 -0.37
N LEU A 220 1.30 13.89 0.93
CA LEU A 220 0.54 14.67 1.92
C LEU A 220 1.13 16.07 2.02
N GLU A 221 0.30 17.10 1.88
CA GLU A 221 0.69 18.51 2.03
C GLU A 221 1.19 18.80 3.45
N GLY A 222 0.63 18.11 4.46
CA GLY A 222 1.12 18.18 5.84
C GLY A 222 2.43 17.45 6.10
N MET A 223 2.99 16.70 5.14
CA MET A 223 4.27 16.02 5.27
C MET A 223 5.42 17.02 5.09
N THR A 224 5.60 17.95 6.03
CA THR A 224 6.74 18.89 6.01
C THR A 224 8.04 18.18 6.41
N ALA A 225 9.18 18.81 6.16
CA ALA A 225 10.48 18.29 6.58
C ALA A 225 10.56 18.08 8.11
N GLU A 226 9.92 18.94 8.91
CA GLU A 226 9.78 18.77 10.37
C GLU A 226 8.96 17.54 10.72
N TYR A 227 7.77 17.40 10.14
CA TYR A 227 6.87 16.29 10.43
C TYR A 227 7.50 14.95 10.00
N TYR A 228 8.15 14.95 8.83
CA TYR A 228 8.88 13.79 8.34
C TYR A 228 10.00 13.39 9.31
N ALA A 229 10.87 14.33 9.68
CA ALA A 229 12.02 14.05 10.57
C ALA A 229 11.62 13.67 12.00
N GLY A 230 10.55 14.27 12.54
CA GLY A 230 10.12 14.09 13.92
C GLY A 230 9.14 12.95 14.15
N THR A 231 8.35 12.59 13.14
CA THR A 231 7.20 11.67 13.33
C THR A 231 7.15 10.57 12.27
N ALA A 232 7.14 10.92 10.98
CA ALA A 232 6.89 9.94 9.93
C ALA A 232 8.09 8.99 9.73
N LEU A 233 9.29 9.53 9.57
CA LEU A 233 10.49 8.75 9.26
C LEU A 233 10.84 7.72 10.34
N PRO A 234 10.85 8.07 11.65
CA PRO A 234 11.13 7.08 12.70
C PRO A 234 10.18 5.88 12.65
N ARG A 235 8.86 6.13 12.47
CA ARG A 235 7.84 5.08 12.40
C ARG A 235 7.99 4.21 11.15
N ILE A 236 8.27 4.82 9.99
CA ILE A 236 8.50 4.10 8.73
C ILE A 236 9.75 3.24 8.82
N LEU A 237 10.88 3.80 9.27
CA LEU A 237 12.14 3.08 9.42
C LEU A 237 11.99 1.93 10.41
N GLU A 238 11.43 2.17 11.60
CA GLU A 238 11.18 1.14 12.61
C GLU A 238 10.38 -0.02 12.03
N HIS A 239 9.30 0.26 11.28
CA HIS A 239 8.55 -0.79 10.61
C HIS A 239 9.43 -1.58 9.64
N ILE A 240 10.14 -0.91 8.72
CA ILE A 240 10.96 -1.57 7.71
C ILE A 240 12.03 -2.46 8.36
N VAL A 241 12.82 -1.94 9.31
CA VAL A 241 13.90 -2.73 9.93
C VAL A 241 13.37 -3.84 10.86
N SER A 242 12.16 -3.71 11.41
CA SER A 242 11.56 -4.76 12.25
C SER A 242 11.15 -6.01 11.45
N VAL A 243 10.92 -5.86 10.14
CA VAL A 243 10.48 -6.95 9.27
C VAL A 243 11.65 -7.86 8.93
N LYS A 244 11.55 -9.14 9.30
CA LYS A 244 12.60 -10.15 9.04
C LYS A 244 12.54 -10.72 7.61
N ASP A 245 12.50 -9.85 6.61
CA ASP A 245 12.45 -10.25 5.20
C ASP A 245 13.33 -9.33 4.32
N VAL A 246 14.31 -9.93 3.66
CA VAL A 246 15.36 -9.24 2.89
C VAL A 246 14.79 -8.49 1.69
N ILE A 247 13.89 -9.13 0.93
CA ILE A 247 13.28 -8.55 -0.28
C ILE A 247 12.45 -7.32 0.11
N SER A 248 11.72 -7.40 1.21
CA SER A 248 10.92 -6.31 1.73
C SER A 248 11.78 -5.15 2.19
N GLN A 249 12.78 -5.39 3.05
CA GLN A 249 13.68 -4.33 3.49
C GLN A 249 14.37 -3.65 2.32
N GLN A 250 14.96 -4.41 1.41
CA GLN A 250 15.67 -3.84 0.26
C GLN A 250 14.77 -2.93 -0.58
N TYR A 251 13.61 -3.44 -0.99
CA TYR A 251 12.68 -2.68 -1.83
C TYR A 251 12.11 -1.46 -1.12
N LEU A 252 11.75 -1.57 0.17
CA LEU A 252 11.12 -0.46 0.90
C LEU A 252 12.10 0.65 1.23
N LEU A 253 13.35 0.33 1.56
CA LEU A 253 14.40 1.34 1.74
C LEU A 253 14.67 2.08 0.41
N GLU A 254 14.77 1.35 -0.70
CA GLU A 254 14.92 1.95 -2.04
C GLU A 254 13.70 2.82 -2.41
N SER A 255 12.49 2.31 -2.18
CA SER A 255 11.25 3.02 -2.48
C SER A 255 11.08 4.28 -1.63
N MET A 256 11.53 4.26 -0.38
CA MET A 256 11.54 5.44 0.49
C MET A 256 12.52 6.49 -0.03
N VAL A 257 13.73 6.08 -0.46
CA VAL A 257 14.66 7.01 -1.11
C VAL A 257 14.01 7.62 -2.35
N GLN A 258 13.30 6.85 -3.18
CA GLN A 258 12.66 7.35 -4.40
C GLN A 258 11.42 8.23 -4.13
N ALA A 259 10.60 7.90 -3.13
CA ALA A 259 9.30 8.53 -2.91
C ALA A 259 9.39 9.92 -2.26
N PHE A 260 10.35 10.13 -1.35
CA PHE A 260 10.46 11.39 -0.60
C PHE A 260 11.41 12.40 -1.28
N PRO A 261 11.21 13.72 -1.08
CA PRO A 261 12.05 14.78 -1.62
C PRO A 261 13.49 14.76 -1.08
N ASP A 262 14.43 15.34 -1.84
CA ASP A 262 15.85 15.39 -1.48
C ASP A 262 16.13 16.26 -0.25
N GLU A 263 15.36 17.35 -0.05
CA GLU A 263 15.42 18.19 1.14
C GLU A 263 15.22 17.35 2.42
N PHE A 264 14.29 16.39 2.39
CA PHE A 264 14.00 15.55 3.54
C PHE A 264 15.15 14.58 3.80
N HIS A 265 15.73 14.02 2.74
CA HIS A 265 16.88 13.12 2.84
C HIS A 265 18.11 13.81 3.40
N ILE A 266 18.41 15.06 3.00
CA ILE A 266 19.53 15.82 3.59
C ILE A 266 19.30 16.02 5.09
N ARG A 267 18.12 16.51 5.47
CA ARG A 267 17.81 16.81 6.88
C ARG A 267 17.81 15.56 7.78
N THR A 268 17.53 14.39 7.22
CA THR A 268 17.37 13.14 7.96
C THR A 268 18.44 12.10 7.66
N LEU A 269 19.53 12.49 6.99
CA LEU A 269 20.56 11.57 6.52
C LEU A 269 21.12 10.69 7.64
N GLU A 270 21.43 11.26 8.79
CA GLU A 270 21.94 10.51 9.93
C GLU A 270 20.94 9.44 10.41
N GLN A 271 19.64 9.78 10.51
CA GLN A 271 18.60 8.82 10.89
C GLN A 271 18.47 7.69 9.86
N LEU A 272 18.51 8.02 8.57
CA LEU A 272 18.48 7.05 7.47
C LEU A 272 19.67 6.09 7.55
N LEU A 273 20.88 6.62 7.63
CA LEU A 273 22.12 5.81 7.66
C LEU A 273 22.20 4.95 8.93
N ALA A 274 21.77 5.46 10.08
CA ALA A 274 21.70 4.70 11.32
C ALA A 274 20.69 3.54 11.23
N ALA A 275 19.54 3.74 10.59
CA ALA A 275 18.58 2.65 10.35
C ALA A 275 19.10 1.66 9.30
N TYR A 276 19.81 2.13 8.28
CA TYR A 276 20.43 1.29 7.27
C TYR A 276 21.41 0.31 7.89
N ALA A 277 22.21 0.72 8.88
CA ALA A 277 23.09 -0.19 9.62
C ALA A 277 22.33 -1.33 10.33
N LYS A 278 21.08 -1.09 10.76
CA LYS A 278 20.21 -2.08 11.43
C LYS A 278 19.47 -3.03 10.49
N ALA A 279 19.50 -2.78 9.18
CA ALA A 279 18.90 -3.69 8.20
C ALA A 279 19.57 -5.08 8.22
N LEU A 280 18.89 -6.09 7.67
CA LEU A 280 19.40 -7.46 7.61
C LEU A 280 20.72 -7.51 6.82
N PRO A 281 21.70 -8.34 7.24
CA PRO A 281 23.00 -8.44 6.57
C PRO A 281 22.93 -8.80 5.08
N GLN A 282 21.90 -9.55 4.69
CA GLN A 282 21.70 -10.01 3.32
C GLN A 282 21.05 -8.95 2.41
N VAL A 283 20.63 -7.80 2.94
CA VAL A 283 20.09 -6.70 2.13
C VAL A 283 21.23 -6.09 1.32
N ASP A 284 21.07 -6.07 0.00
CA ASP A 284 22.02 -5.38 -0.87
C ASP A 284 21.83 -3.87 -0.75
N MET A 285 22.69 -3.23 0.06
CA MET A 285 22.64 -1.79 0.31
C MET A 285 23.26 -0.97 -0.81
N LYS A 286 24.08 -1.58 -1.69
CA LYS A 286 24.77 -0.86 -2.75
C LYS A 286 23.81 -0.07 -3.64
N PRO A 287 22.73 -0.63 -4.23
CA PRO A 287 21.80 0.12 -5.07
C PRO A 287 21.06 1.23 -4.31
N ILE A 288 20.72 0.99 -3.04
CA ILE A 288 20.04 1.98 -2.19
C ILE A 288 20.96 3.18 -1.95
N MET A 289 22.21 2.91 -1.56
CA MET A 289 23.21 3.94 -1.27
C MET A 289 23.61 4.74 -2.51
N VAL A 290 23.83 4.05 -3.64
CA VAL A 290 24.15 4.73 -4.92
C VAL A 290 23.00 5.65 -5.31
N THR A 291 21.75 5.18 -5.23
CA THR A 291 20.58 6.01 -5.56
C THR A 291 20.49 7.23 -4.66
N LEU A 292 20.69 7.07 -3.35
CA LEU A 292 20.69 8.18 -2.39
C LEU A 292 21.81 9.18 -2.69
N MET A 293 23.03 8.71 -2.87
CA MET A 293 24.20 9.56 -3.16
C MET A 293 24.04 10.32 -4.48
N ASP A 294 23.59 9.66 -5.55
CA ASP A 294 23.38 10.30 -6.85
C ASP A 294 22.30 11.37 -6.81
N ARG A 295 21.25 11.14 -6.02
CA ARG A 295 20.16 12.10 -5.80
C ARG A 295 20.65 13.32 -5.02
N LEU A 296 21.32 13.10 -3.89
CA LEU A 296 21.87 14.18 -3.07
C LEU A 296 22.93 14.98 -3.85
N ALA A 297 23.80 14.31 -4.62
CA ALA A 297 24.80 14.98 -5.44
C ALA A 297 24.14 15.92 -6.47
N ARG A 298 23.08 15.47 -7.14
CA ARG A 298 22.31 16.32 -8.08
C ARG A 298 21.66 17.51 -7.37
N TYR A 299 20.99 17.26 -6.25
CA TYR A 299 20.31 18.31 -5.48
C TYR A 299 21.26 19.40 -4.96
N VAL A 300 22.50 19.02 -4.59
CA VAL A 300 23.53 19.97 -4.19
C VAL A 300 24.09 20.75 -5.40
N GLN A 301 24.26 20.09 -6.55
CA GLN A 301 24.74 20.75 -7.77
C GLN A 301 23.74 21.78 -8.32
N GLU A 302 22.45 21.56 -8.12
CA GLU A 302 21.38 22.48 -8.54
C GLU A 302 21.27 23.73 -7.64
N GLY A 303 22.07 23.83 -6.57
CA GLY A 303 22.18 25.00 -5.69
C GLY A 303 21.06 25.11 -4.64
N GLU A 304 19.99 24.33 -4.76
CA GLU A 304 18.89 24.24 -3.78
C GLU A 304 19.35 23.58 -2.48
N GLY A 305 20.21 22.54 -2.58
CA GLY A 305 20.75 21.84 -1.42
C GLY A 305 21.79 22.63 -0.61
N GLN A 306 22.36 23.70 -1.15
CA GLN A 306 23.49 24.42 -0.53
C GLN A 306 23.08 25.20 0.73
N ARG A 307 21.80 25.60 0.83
CA ARG A 307 21.24 26.18 2.05
C ARG A 307 20.83 25.11 3.07
N ALA A 308 20.32 23.97 2.59
CA ALA A 308 19.92 22.84 3.43
C ALA A 308 21.12 22.10 4.04
N LEU A 309 22.26 22.15 3.36
CA LEU A 309 23.54 21.60 3.80
C LEU A 309 24.06 22.25 5.08
N GLY A 310 23.93 23.58 5.24
CA GLY A 310 24.47 24.29 6.41
C GLY A 310 25.89 23.84 6.77
N ASP A 311 26.07 23.38 8.01
CA ASP A 311 27.32 22.81 8.56
C ASP A 311 27.39 21.27 8.47
N LEU A 312 26.46 20.62 7.77
CA LEU A 312 26.35 19.16 7.72
C LEU A 312 27.51 18.57 6.91
N ASP A 313 28.41 17.83 7.58
CA ASP A 313 29.47 17.08 6.92
C ASP A 313 28.93 15.80 6.27
N LEU A 314 28.37 15.93 5.07
CA LEU A 314 27.87 14.80 4.27
C LEU A 314 28.94 13.73 4.09
N PHE A 315 30.18 14.13 3.81
CA PHE A 315 31.26 13.18 3.57
C PHE A 315 31.60 12.41 4.85
N GLY A 316 31.69 13.09 5.98
CA GLY A 316 31.87 12.48 7.30
C GLY A 316 30.76 11.50 7.66
N LEU A 317 29.50 11.87 7.44
CA LEU A 317 28.34 11.02 7.71
C LEU A 317 28.36 9.75 6.84
N PHE A 318 28.52 9.90 5.52
CA PHE A 318 28.62 8.75 4.64
C PHE A 318 29.82 7.89 5.01
N ARG A 319 31.00 8.48 5.24
CA ARG A 319 32.20 7.72 5.62
C ARG A 319 32.01 6.93 6.91
N GLY A 320 31.43 7.54 7.94
CA GLY A 320 31.20 6.91 9.24
C GLY A 320 30.25 5.72 9.16
N HIS A 321 29.15 5.86 8.43
CA HIS A 321 28.16 4.79 8.31
C HIS A 321 28.46 3.77 7.20
N LEU A 322 29.12 4.17 6.10
CA LEU A 322 29.51 3.26 5.02
C LEU A 322 30.42 2.16 5.53
N GLN A 323 31.35 2.47 6.43
CA GLN A 323 32.21 1.46 7.01
C GLN A 323 31.41 0.38 7.74
N GLN A 324 30.45 0.78 8.60
CA GLN A 324 29.58 -0.17 9.30
C GLN A 324 28.70 -0.99 8.34
N ILE A 325 28.16 -0.35 7.31
CA ILE A 325 27.33 -1.01 6.29
C ILE A 325 28.15 -2.00 5.45
N LEU A 326 29.40 -1.67 5.11
CA LEU A 326 30.33 -2.53 4.37
C LEU A 326 30.81 -3.70 5.22
N GLU A 327 31.16 -3.47 6.48
CA GLU A 327 31.58 -4.52 7.42
C GLU A 327 30.48 -5.57 7.61
N ARG A 328 29.21 -5.15 7.64
CA ARG A 328 28.05 -6.07 7.67
C ARG A 328 27.99 -6.99 6.44
N ALA A 329 28.32 -6.49 5.26
CA ALA A 329 28.33 -7.29 4.04
C ALA A 329 29.47 -8.34 4.04
N LEU A 330 30.50 -8.13 4.88
CA LEU A 330 31.69 -8.99 4.98
C LEU A 330 31.59 -10.02 6.12
N GLU A 331 30.58 -9.95 7.00
CA GLU A 331 30.42 -10.92 8.08
C GLU A 331 30.15 -12.34 7.54
N PRO A 332 30.90 -13.37 8.00
CA PRO A 332 30.80 -14.75 7.55
C PRO A 332 29.52 -15.42 8.09
N GLY A 333 28.40 -15.08 7.46
CA GLY A 333 27.05 -15.58 7.71
C GLY A 333 26.06 -15.12 6.65
N ALA A 334 26.37 -14.06 5.91
CA ALA A 334 25.55 -13.53 4.83
C ALA A 334 25.53 -14.41 3.56
N ALA A 335 26.58 -15.19 3.30
CA ALA A 335 26.69 -16.06 2.12
C ALA A 335 26.27 -17.53 2.35
N GLY A 336 26.03 -17.96 3.59
CA GLY A 336 25.96 -19.39 3.96
C GLY A 336 24.58 -20.00 4.21
N ALA A 337 23.51 -19.21 4.33
CA ALA A 337 22.18 -19.73 4.70
C ALA A 337 21.27 -20.11 3.51
N ALA A 338 21.84 -20.28 2.31
CA ALA A 338 21.08 -20.66 1.11
C ALA A 338 21.02 -22.18 0.84
N GLY A 339 21.56 -23.04 1.71
CA GLY A 339 21.74 -24.46 1.32
C GLY A 339 21.89 -25.49 2.43
N ALA A 340 21.15 -25.42 3.54
CA ALA A 340 21.08 -26.54 4.48
C ALA A 340 19.62 -26.88 4.84
N PRO A 341 19.14 -28.11 4.55
CA PRO A 341 17.87 -28.57 5.11
C PRO A 341 18.06 -28.76 6.61
N SER A 342 17.21 -28.12 7.42
CA SER A 342 17.14 -28.40 8.85
C SER A 342 16.87 -29.90 9.06
N PRO A 343 17.65 -30.63 9.87
CA PRO A 343 17.31 -32.00 10.22
C PRO A 343 16.03 -31.93 11.06
N GLY A 344 15.00 -32.66 10.61
CA GLY A 344 13.73 -32.71 11.29
C GLY A 344 13.88 -33.14 12.74
N SER A 345 13.31 -32.35 13.65
CA SER A 345 13.04 -32.78 15.01
C SER A 345 11.91 -33.80 14.97
N SER A 346 12.26 -35.06 14.76
CA SER A 346 11.42 -36.19 15.11
C SER A 346 11.41 -36.30 16.64
N LEU A 347 10.37 -35.80 17.28
CA LEU A 347 10.01 -36.20 18.63
C LEU A 347 8.49 -36.40 18.71
N ARG A 348 8.15 -37.44 19.46
CA ARG A 348 6.88 -38.16 19.58
C ARG A 348 5.66 -37.31 19.94
#